data_AF-A0A1G5GZA9-F1
#
_entry.id   AF-A0A1G5GZA9-F1
#
_cell.length_a   1.000
_cell.length_b   1.000
_cell.length_c   1.000
_cell.angle_alpha   90.00
_cell.angle_beta   90.00
_cell.angle_gamma   90.00
#
_symmetry.space_group_name_H-M   'P 1'
#
loop_
_entity.id
_entity.type
_entity.pdbx_description
1 polymer ?
#
loop_
_entity_poly.entity_id
_entity_poly.type
_entity_poly.pdbx_seq_one_letter_code
_entity_poly.pdbx_strand_id
1 'polypeptide(L)'
;MTYHKRIRRRLGFGLGVAVSAVASLLYTTGPAAAAVTPGGMVSNNWSISGAPSDGLDKVAFVLNVTSAPDANGYFWAQQYYFGSGKVGYIGWQPRSGGGGRAIFSVFGSGTSTSHANCSTGADGGAGTSCSVSYPIVKGRDYNVEVINNGNDNWTGYMRDSYTGVWTTIGNYNVPSGSGKLRPSGVGFVEYYSSVADCNSIPYGQAVWRKPFVYPEPGTGTNTSAYTYGNCKASASYSLSNGEVTMTSGG
;
A
#
# COMPACT_ATOMS: atom_id res chain seq x y z
N MET A 1 -85.26 -39.67 55.97
CA MET A 1 -85.09 -39.71 57.44
C MET A 1 -83.87 -38.86 57.78
N THR A 2 -84.15 -37.69 58.37
CA THR A 2 -83.35 -36.87 59.31
C THR A 2 -81.81 -37.11 59.41
N TYR A 3 -80.98 -36.06 59.30
CA TYR A 3 -80.52 -35.24 60.45
C TYR A 3 -79.40 -34.23 60.06
N HIS A 4 -79.47 -33.02 60.64
CA HIS A 4 -78.48 -31.94 60.53
C HIS A 4 -77.16 -32.24 61.27
N LYS A 5 -76.03 -31.65 60.82
CA LYS A 5 -75.16 -30.88 61.73
C LYS A 5 -74.14 -29.96 61.03
N ARG A 6 -74.10 -28.72 61.53
CA ARG A 6 -73.13 -27.65 61.29
C ARG A 6 -71.75 -28.00 61.89
N ILE A 7 -70.64 -27.41 61.38
CA ILE A 7 -69.78 -26.41 62.07
C ILE A 7 -68.42 -26.18 61.36
N ARG A 8 -68.07 -24.90 61.33
CA ARG A 8 -66.88 -24.10 60.95
C ARG A 8 -65.46 -24.67 61.20
N ARG A 9 -64.50 -24.25 60.35
CA ARG A 9 -63.18 -23.58 60.65
C ARG A 9 -62.47 -23.29 59.31
N ARG A 10 -62.34 -22.04 58.85
CA ARG A 10 -61.32 -20.98 59.12
C ARG A 10 -59.89 -21.28 58.63
N LEU A 11 -59.42 -20.33 57.80
CA LEU A 11 -58.06 -19.83 57.52
C LEU A 11 -57.10 -20.62 56.62
N GLY A 12 -56.54 -19.91 55.65
CA GLY A 12 -55.36 -20.30 54.89
C GLY A 12 -55.15 -19.45 53.63
N PHE A 13 -54.77 -18.19 53.80
CA PHE A 13 -54.28 -17.31 52.74
C PHE A 13 -53.02 -17.92 52.06
N GLY A 14 -52.90 -17.77 50.75
CA GLY A 14 -51.69 -18.15 50.02
C GLY A 14 -51.78 -17.87 48.52
N LEU A 15 -51.93 -16.60 48.13
CA LEU A 15 -51.62 -16.16 46.77
C LEU A 15 -50.09 -16.27 46.59
N GLY A 16 -49.64 -17.33 45.92
CA GLY A 16 -48.29 -17.38 45.36
C GLY A 16 -48.29 -16.69 44.00
N VAL A 17 -48.02 -15.39 43.97
CA VAL A 17 -47.65 -14.68 42.73
C VAL A 17 -46.22 -15.09 42.41
N ALA A 18 -46.06 -15.96 41.42
CA ALA A 18 -44.75 -16.25 40.84
C ALA A 18 -44.32 -15.03 40.02
N VAL A 19 -43.53 -14.14 40.63
CA VAL A 19 -42.82 -13.06 39.93
C VAL A 19 -41.68 -13.71 39.15
N SER A 20 -41.92 -13.94 37.86
CA SER A 20 -40.84 -14.31 36.93
C SER A 20 -40.02 -13.06 36.67
N ALA A 21 -38.84 -12.95 37.30
CA ALA A 21 -37.87 -11.91 37.01
C ALA A 21 -37.28 -12.16 35.62
N VAL A 22 -37.79 -11.44 34.62
CA VAL A 22 -37.15 -11.35 33.30
C VAL A 22 -35.91 -10.48 33.47
N ALA A 23 -34.75 -11.12 33.60
CA ALA A 23 -33.46 -10.44 33.53
C ALA A 23 -33.25 -10.00 32.06
N SER A 24 -33.62 -8.75 31.76
CA SER A 24 -33.28 -8.12 30.50
C SER A 24 -31.76 -7.98 30.42
N LEU A 25 -31.09 -8.89 29.70
CA LEU A 25 -29.71 -8.68 29.27
C LEU A 25 -29.70 -7.43 28.38
N LEU A 26 -29.25 -6.31 28.94
CA LEU A 26 -28.84 -5.16 28.16
C LEU A 26 -27.56 -5.58 27.41
N TYR A 27 -27.72 -6.04 26.17
CA TYR A 27 -26.62 -6.10 25.23
C TYR A 27 -26.18 -4.66 24.96
N THR A 28 -25.17 -4.18 25.68
CA THR A 28 -24.44 -2.98 25.29
C THR A 28 -23.78 -3.29 23.96
N THR A 29 -24.35 -2.82 22.86
CA THR A 29 -23.60 -2.73 21.61
C THR A 29 -22.44 -1.80 21.90
N GLY A 30 -21.24 -2.35 22.06
CA GLY A 30 -20.02 -1.55 22.14
C GLY A 30 -19.96 -0.62 20.93
N PRO A 31 -19.28 0.54 21.03
CA PRO A 31 -19.14 1.43 19.88
C PRO A 31 -18.55 0.63 18.72
N ALA A 32 -19.25 0.63 17.57
CA ALA A 32 -18.70 0.09 16.35
C ALA A 32 -17.36 0.79 16.09
N ALA A 33 -16.29 0.02 15.89
CA ALA A 33 -15.00 0.59 15.53
C ALA A 33 -15.19 1.45 14.28
N ALA A 34 -14.79 2.71 14.35
CA ALA A 34 -14.87 3.61 13.21
C ALA A 34 -13.91 3.11 12.14
N ALA A 35 -14.39 3.05 10.89
CA ALA A 35 -13.57 2.63 9.77
C ALA A 35 -12.30 3.50 9.68
N VAL A 36 -11.17 2.85 9.43
CA VAL A 36 -9.85 3.49 9.35
C VAL A 36 -9.32 3.38 7.94
N THR A 37 -8.66 4.44 7.46
CA THR A 37 -7.75 4.34 6.31
C THR A 37 -6.34 4.19 6.87
N PRO A 38 -5.69 3.02 6.75
CA PRO A 38 -4.36 2.79 7.30
C PRO A 38 -3.33 3.81 6.81
N GLY A 39 -3.38 4.12 5.51
CA GLY A 39 -2.39 4.96 4.85
C GLY A 39 -1.06 4.23 4.82
N GLY A 40 0.02 4.95 5.13
CA GLY A 40 1.35 4.38 5.20
C GLY A 40 1.43 3.15 6.09
N MET A 41 2.29 2.19 5.74
CA MET A 41 2.47 0.96 6.52
C MET A 41 3.95 0.72 6.83
N VAL A 42 4.79 0.61 5.79
CA VAL A 42 6.24 0.48 5.91
C VAL A 42 6.91 1.48 4.96
N SER A 43 7.95 2.15 5.43
CA SER A 43 8.84 3.00 4.64
C SER A 43 10.23 2.40 4.64
N ASN A 44 10.99 2.58 3.55
CA ASN A 44 12.42 2.29 3.50
C ASN A 44 13.20 3.46 2.91
N ASN A 45 14.46 3.60 3.27
CA ASN A 45 15.40 4.46 2.54
C ASN A 45 16.24 3.60 1.61
N TRP A 46 16.64 4.16 0.46
CA TRP A 46 17.53 3.51 -0.48
C TRP A 46 18.59 4.49 -1.00
N SER A 47 19.73 3.95 -1.43
CA SER A 47 20.79 4.72 -2.08
C SER A 47 21.54 3.91 -3.15
N ILE A 48 22.12 4.61 -4.12
CA ILE A 48 23.06 4.09 -5.13
C ILE A 48 24.45 4.63 -4.79
N SER A 49 25.41 3.73 -4.59
CA SER A 49 26.81 4.12 -4.42
C SER A 49 27.48 4.41 -5.77
N GLY A 50 28.48 5.28 -5.80
CA GLY A 50 29.23 5.60 -7.02
C GLY A 50 28.44 6.36 -8.09
N ALA A 51 27.32 6.98 -7.73
CA ALA A 51 26.53 7.77 -8.66
C ALA A 51 27.31 9.02 -9.15
N PRO A 52 27.12 9.44 -10.41
CA PRO A 52 27.66 10.71 -10.91
C PRO A 52 27.22 11.90 -10.05
N SER A 53 28.09 12.91 -9.92
CA SER A 53 27.82 14.10 -9.11
C SER A 53 26.63 14.93 -9.60
N ASP A 54 26.33 14.86 -10.89
CA ASP A 54 25.19 15.52 -11.53
C ASP A 54 23.88 14.71 -11.44
N GLY A 55 23.94 13.48 -10.93
CA GLY A 55 22.79 12.60 -10.68
C GLY A 55 22.66 11.45 -11.68
N LEU A 56 21.57 10.69 -11.55
CA LEU A 56 21.31 9.49 -12.32
C LEU A 56 20.33 9.77 -13.48
N ASP A 57 20.68 9.33 -14.68
CA ASP A 57 19.77 9.29 -15.83
C ASP A 57 18.82 8.09 -15.79
N LYS A 58 19.03 7.16 -14.86
CA LYS A 58 18.16 6.01 -14.68
C LYS A 58 18.31 5.38 -13.30
N VAL A 59 17.28 4.67 -12.85
CA VAL A 59 17.33 3.79 -11.68
C VAL A 59 16.34 2.64 -11.85
N ALA A 60 16.74 1.44 -11.44
CA ALA A 60 15.90 0.25 -11.42
C ALA A 60 15.67 -0.20 -9.99
N PHE A 61 14.40 -0.48 -9.65
CA PHE A 61 13.99 -1.07 -8.38
C PHE A 61 13.46 -2.48 -8.64
N VAL A 62 13.97 -3.49 -7.95
CA VAL A 62 13.52 -4.87 -8.16
C VAL A 62 12.39 -5.19 -7.20
N LEU A 63 11.18 -5.31 -7.73
CA LEU A 63 9.98 -5.69 -6.99
C LEU A 63 9.74 -7.19 -7.07
N ASN A 64 9.56 -7.83 -5.93
CA ASN A 64 9.06 -9.20 -5.81
C ASN A 64 7.85 -9.22 -4.87
N VAL A 65 6.64 -9.39 -5.41
CA VAL A 65 5.45 -9.54 -4.56
C VAL A 65 5.25 -11.02 -4.28
N THR A 66 5.41 -11.44 -3.03
CA THR A 66 5.23 -12.84 -2.62
C THR A 66 3.77 -13.13 -2.27
N SER A 67 3.05 -12.13 -1.76
CA SER A 67 1.62 -12.22 -1.49
C SER A 67 0.91 -10.88 -1.70
N ALA A 68 -0.27 -10.95 -2.30
CA ALA A 68 -1.17 -9.81 -2.44
C ALA A 68 -2.63 -10.30 -2.42
N PRO A 69 -3.55 -9.53 -1.83
CA PRO A 69 -4.97 -9.82 -1.88
C PRO A 69 -5.50 -9.68 -3.31
N ASP A 70 -6.57 -10.39 -3.62
CA ASP A 70 -7.34 -10.17 -4.85
C ASP A 70 -8.30 -8.96 -4.70
N ALA A 71 -7.71 -7.81 -4.35
CA ALA A 71 -8.45 -6.60 -4.03
C ALA A 71 -7.58 -5.37 -4.28
N ASN A 72 -8.25 -4.22 -4.40
CA ASN A 72 -7.58 -2.93 -4.31
C ASN A 72 -7.14 -2.67 -2.86
N GLY A 73 -6.15 -1.80 -2.68
CA GLY A 73 -5.80 -1.27 -1.37
C GLY A 73 -4.32 -1.09 -1.19
N TYR A 74 -3.50 -2.00 -1.70
CA TYR A 74 -2.05 -1.89 -1.60
C TYR A 74 -1.44 -1.04 -2.70
N PHE A 75 -0.41 -0.29 -2.34
CA PHE A 75 0.56 0.22 -3.29
C PHE A 75 1.97 -0.01 -2.76
N TRP A 76 2.74 -0.87 -3.44
CA TRP A 76 4.17 -1.02 -3.20
C TRP A 76 4.92 -0.16 -4.20
N ALA A 77 5.67 0.83 -3.70
CA ALA A 77 6.31 1.82 -4.56
C ALA A 77 7.67 2.27 -4.05
N GLN A 78 8.46 2.80 -4.97
CA GLN A 78 9.69 3.53 -4.69
C GLN A 78 9.52 4.97 -5.16
N GLN A 79 9.80 5.92 -4.29
CA GLN A 79 9.93 7.33 -4.64
C GLN A 79 11.32 7.59 -5.20
N TYR A 80 11.35 8.45 -6.21
CA TYR A 80 12.56 9.04 -6.76
C TYR A 80 12.45 10.55 -6.70
N TYR A 81 13.59 11.21 -6.61
CA TYR A 81 13.66 12.66 -6.49
C TYR A 81 14.53 13.23 -7.60
N PHE A 82 14.13 14.34 -8.17
CA PHE A 82 14.96 15.11 -9.09
C PHE A 82 15.92 16.01 -8.31
N GLY A 83 16.99 16.49 -8.94
CA GLY A 83 17.94 17.45 -8.34
C GLY A 83 17.24 18.66 -7.71
N SER A 84 16.22 19.19 -8.40
CA SER A 84 15.35 20.28 -7.94
C SER A 84 14.51 19.97 -6.68
N GLY A 85 14.40 18.71 -6.28
CA GLY A 85 13.56 18.27 -5.16
C GLY A 85 12.14 17.86 -5.55
N LYS A 86 11.77 17.96 -6.85
CA LYS A 86 10.53 17.32 -7.34
C LYS A 86 10.57 15.83 -7.05
N VAL A 87 9.43 15.29 -6.65
CA VAL A 87 9.27 13.88 -6.28
C VAL A 87 8.39 13.18 -7.30
N GLY A 88 8.69 11.91 -7.55
CA GLY A 88 7.78 10.99 -8.19
C GLY A 88 7.82 9.64 -7.51
N TYR A 89 6.92 8.75 -7.90
CA TYR A 89 6.93 7.36 -7.48
C TYR A 89 6.73 6.43 -8.67
N ILE A 90 7.21 5.20 -8.51
CA ILE A 90 6.95 4.11 -9.44
C ILE A 90 6.68 2.83 -8.65
N GLY A 91 5.72 2.02 -9.08
CA GLY A 91 5.35 0.82 -8.33
C GLY A 91 4.17 0.05 -8.89
N TRP A 92 3.58 -0.79 -8.05
CA TRP A 92 2.51 -1.69 -8.43
C TRP A 92 1.39 -1.80 -7.39
N GLN A 93 0.15 -1.88 -7.86
CA GLN A 93 -1.06 -2.08 -7.07
C GLN A 93 -1.76 -3.38 -7.49
N PRO A 94 -2.20 -4.23 -6.54
CA PRO A 94 -3.08 -5.36 -6.86
C PRO A 94 -4.47 -4.85 -7.23
N ARG A 95 -5.15 -5.63 -8.08
CA ARG A 95 -6.52 -5.36 -8.53
C ARG A 95 -7.35 -6.63 -8.45
N SER A 96 -8.65 -6.49 -8.21
CA SER A 96 -9.61 -7.60 -8.22
C SER A 96 -9.58 -8.35 -9.57
N GLY A 97 -9.79 -9.67 -9.52
CA GLY A 97 -9.71 -10.55 -10.70
C GLY A 97 -8.29 -11.05 -10.99
N GLY A 98 -7.40 -11.06 -9.99
CA GLY A 98 -6.00 -11.50 -10.11
C GLY A 98 -5.12 -10.56 -10.94
N GLY A 99 -5.60 -9.34 -11.20
CA GLY A 99 -4.91 -8.35 -12.00
C GLY A 99 -3.95 -7.49 -11.19
N GLY A 100 -3.40 -6.49 -11.87
CA GLY A 100 -2.53 -5.51 -11.26
C GLY A 100 -2.42 -4.25 -12.10
N ARG A 101 -1.91 -3.18 -11.50
CA ARG A 101 -1.68 -1.91 -12.18
C ARG A 101 -0.29 -1.41 -11.82
N ALA A 102 0.56 -1.25 -12.83
CA ALA A 102 1.82 -0.53 -12.69
C ALA A 102 1.55 0.98 -12.79
N ILE A 103 2.20 1.77 -11.96
CA ILE A 103 1.99 3.22 -11.87
C ILE A 103 3.34 3.94 -11.86
N PHE A 104 3.39 5.06 -12.56
CA PHE A 104 4.54 5.96 -12.65
C PHE A 104 4.03 7.40 -12.60
N SER A 105 4.37 8.15 -11.56
CA SER A 105 3.85 9.51 -11.34
C SER A 105 4.93 10.48 -10.94
N VAL A 106 4.80 11.74 -11.34
CA VAL A 106 5.59 12.87 -10.84
C VAL A 106 4.67 13.96 -10.32
N PHE A 107 5.08 14.60 -9.22
CA PHE A 107 4.34 15.66 -8.57
C PHE A 107 4.87 17.05 -8.91
N GLY A 108 3.96 18.01 -8.84
CA GLY A 108 4.23 19.43 -9.02
C GLY A 108 3.85 19.97 -10.40
N SER A 109 3.83 21.29 -10.49
CA SER A 109 3.44 22.00 -11.72
C SER A 109 4.48 21.89 -12.84
N GLY A 110 4.02 22.17 -14.06
CA GLY A 110 4.84 22.26 -15.28
C GLY A 110 5.22 20.90 -15.88
N THR A 111 4.73 19.80 -15.32
CA THR A 111 4.85 18.48 -15.95
C THR A 111 3.89 18.38 -17.14
N SER A 112 4.28 17.66 -18.19
CA SER A 112 3.43 17.44 -19.36
C SER A 112 3.61 16.03 -19.93
N THR A 113 2.64 15.56 -20.70
CA THR A 113 2.73 14.25 -21.35
C THR A 113 1.88 14.24 -22.63
N SER A 114 2.29 13.43 -23.59
CA SER A 114 1.49 13.05 -24.76
C SER A 114 1.22 11.54 -24.80
N HIS A 115 1.64 10.79 -23.77
CA HIS A 115 1.55 9.35 -23.75
C HIS A 115 0.15 8.90 -23.34
N ALA A 116 -0.44 7.96 -24.08
CA ALA A 116 -1.84 7.55 -23.91
C ALA A 116 -2.16 6.95 -22.52
N ASN A 117 -1.18 6.33 -21.87
CA ASN A 117 -1.34 5.80 -20.51
C ASN A 117 -1.30 6.86 -19.40
N CYS A 118 -1.07 8.13 -19.76
CA CYS A 118 -0.82 9.21 -18.81
C CYS A 118 -1.90 10.29 -18.85
N SER A 119 -2.11 10.91 -17.70
CA SER A 119 -3.03 12.02 -17.52
C SER A 119 -2.41 13.11 -16.66
N THR A 120 -2.83 14.35 -16.86
CA THR A 120 -2.49 15.47 -15.98
C THR A 120 -3.05 15.21 -14.57
N GLY A 121 -2.24 15.53 -13.58
CA GLY A 121 -2.51 15.34 -12.16
C GLY A 121 -1.82 14.11 -11.57
N ALA A 122 -1.47 14.20 -10.28
CA ALA A 122 -0.96 13.10 -9.47
C ALA A 122 -1.64 13.15 -8.10
N ASP A 123 -2.31 12.08 -7.71
CA ASP A 123 -3.10 11.95 -6.47
C ASP A 123 -4.08 13.11 -6.22
N GLY A 124 -4.73 13.59 -7.30
CA GLY A 124 -5.67 14.71 -7.26
C GLY A 124 -5.02 16.11 -7.19
N GLY A 125 -3.69 16.18 -7.09
CA GLY A 125 -2.91 17.41 -7.12
C GLY A 125 -2.20 17.67 -8.46
N ALA A 126 -1.39 18.72 -8.49
CA ALA A 126 -0.56 19.03 -9.66
C ALA A 126 0.49 17.94 -9.91
N GLY A 127 0.66 17.55 -11.16
CA GLY A 127 1.61 16.51 -11.55
C GLY A 127 1.22 15.84 -12.85
N THR A 128 1.79 14.67 -13.10
CA THR A 128 1.41 13.74 -14.17
C THR A 128 1.47 12.33 -13.63
N SER A 129 0.45 11.53 -13.92
CA SER A 129 0.40 10.12 -13.53
C SER A 129 0.13 9.25 -14.75
N CYS A 130 0.89 8.16 -14.85
CA CYS A 130 0.78 7.14 -15.88
C CYS A 130 0.43 5.81 -15.25
N SER A 131 -0.37 5.00 -15.94
CA SER A 131 -0.59 3.63 -15.51
C SER A 131 -0.97 2.68 -16.61
N VAL A 132 -0.62 1.41 -16.43
CA VAL A 132 -0.99 0.31 -17.33
C VAL A 132 -1.41 -0.90 -16.52
N SER A 133 -2.37 -1.66 -17.04
CA SER A 133 -2.70 -2.98 -16.50
C SER A 133 -1.47 -3.88 -16.61
N TYR A 134 -1.05 -4.45 -15.49
CA TYR A 134 0.14 -5.30 -15.42
C TYR A 134 -0.09 -6.41 -14.40
N PRO A 135 -0.52 -7.61 -14.82
CA PRO A 135 -0.60 -8.76 -13.94
C PRO A 135 0.81 -9.27 -13.64
N ILE A 136 1.11 -9.49 -12.37
CA ILE A 136 2.38 -10.08 -11.95
C ILE A 136 2.20 -11.55 -11.59
N VAL A 137 3.29 -12.31 -11.69
CA VAL A 137 3.42 -13.64 -11.13
C VAL A 137 4.03 -13.50 -9.74
N LYS A 138 3.31 -13.96 -8.71
CA LYS A 138 3.79 -13.92 -7.32
C LYS A 138 5.12 -14.66 -7.18
N GLY A 139 6.04 -14.10 -6.41
CA GLY A 139 7.39 -14.65 -6.20
C GLY A 139 8.37 -14.38 -7.34
N ARG A 140 7.96 -13.70 -8.43
CA ARG A 140 8.84 -13.32 -9.53
C ARG A 140 9.38 -11.90 -9.36
N ASP A 141 10.64 -11.71 -9.77
CA ASP A 141 11.29 -10.41 -9.80
C ASP A 141 10.88 -9.60 -11.04
N TYR A 142 10.57 -8.34 -10.83
CA TYR A 142 10.31 -7.35 -11.87
C TYR A 142 11.19 -6.12 -11.64
N ASN A 143 11.91 -5.68 -12.67
CA ASN A 143 12.60 -4.40 -12.62
C ASN A 143 11.63 -3.28 -12.94
N VAL A 144 11.44 -2.40 -11.98
CA VAL A 144 10.62 -1.20 -12.06
C VAL A 144 11.57 -0.03 -12.33
N GLU A 145 11.60 0.45 -13.56
CA GLU A 145 12.68 1.33 -14.04
C GLU A 145 12.19 2.74 -14.37
N VAL A 146 12.97 3.74 -13.98
CA VAL A 146 12.79 5.14 -14.37
C VAL A 146 13.98 5.51 -15.25
N ILE A 147 13.73 5.96 -16.48
CA ILE A 147 14.77 6.21 -17.48
C ILE A 147 14.58 7.59 -18.11
N ASN A 148 15.65 8.37 -18.17
CA ASN A 148 15.75 9.61 -18.94
C ASN A 148 15.94 9.27 -20.43
N ASN A 149 15.03 9.73 -21.28
CA ASN A 149 15.13 9.57 -22.74
C ASN A 149 15.78 10.79 -23.44
N GLY A 150 16.32 11.73 -22.67
CA GLY A 150 16.92 12.96 -23.14
C GLY A 150 16.12 14.20 -22.71
N ASN A 151 16.84 15.30 -22.51
CA ASN A 151 16.30 16.56 -22.00
C ASN A 151 15.55 16.34 -20.68
N ASP A 152 14.29 16.74 -20.64
CA ASP A 152 13.41 16.62 -19.47
C ASP A 152 12.42 15.44 -19.60
N ASN A 153 12.60 14.52 -20.54
CA ASN A 153 11.67 13.41 -20.79
C ASN A 153 12.05 12.14 -19.99
N TRP A 154 11.10 11.64 -19.20
CA TRP A 154 11.29 10.46 -18.36
C TRP A 154 10.23 9.41 -18.65
N THR A 155 10.66 8.15 -18.71
CA THR A 155 9.77 7.00 -18.93
C THR A 155 9.86 6.00 -17.79
N GLY A 156 8.71 5.54 -17.36
CA GLY A 156 8.57 4.44 -16.40
C GLY A 156 8.35 3.13 -17.13
N TYR A 157 9.08 2.09 -16.73
CA TYR A 157 8.98 0.75 -17.27
C TYR A 157 8.75 -0.30 -16.18
N MET A 158 8.09 -1.37 -16.56
CA MET A 158 8.04 -2.63 -15.83
C MET A 158 8.67 -3.71 -16.71
N ARG A 159 9.72 -4.35 -16.24
CA ARG A 159 10.42 -5.42 -16.96
C ARG A 159 10.34 -6.71 -16.17
N ASP A 160 9.77 -7.76 -16.75
CA ASP A 160 9.78 -9.10 -16.16
C ASP A 160 11.20 -9.67 -16.28
N SER A 161 11.87 -9.91 -15.15
CA SER A 161 13.27 -10.36 -15.14
C SER A 161 13.44 -11.82 -15.60
N TYR A 162 12.36 -12.60 -15.60
CA TYR A 162 12.37 -13.98 -16.06
C TYR A 162 12.22 -14.07 -17.59
N THR A 163 11.30 -13.29 -18.17
CA THR A 163 11.05 -13.30 -19.63
C THR A 163 11.86 -12.27 -20.40
N GLY A 164 12.39 -11.25 -19.72
CA GLY A 164 13.06 -10.10 -20.33
C GLY A 164 12.12 -9.08 -20.99
N VAL A 165 10.80 -9.32 -20.97
CA VAL A 165 9.80 -8.46 -21.62
C VAL A 165 9.68 -7.13 -20.89
N TRP A 166 9.76 -6.05 -21.68
CA TRP A 166 9.54 -4.69 -21.22
C TRP A 166 8.09 -4.26 -21.47
N THR A 167 7.51 -3.53 -20.53
CA THR A 167 6.23 -2.85 -20.70
C THR A 167 6.37 -1.41 -20.26
N THR A 168 6.07 -0.50 -21.17
CA THR A 168 6.03 0.94 -20.88
C THR A 168 4.82 1.25 -20.01
N ILE A 169 5.06 1.81 -18.83
CA ILE A 169 4.00 2.32 -17.96
C ILE A 169 3.50 3.65 -18.55
N GLY A 170 4.44 4.53 -18.90
CA GLY A 170 4.18 5.77 -19.63
C GLY A 170 5.38 6.72 -19.60
N ASN A 171 5.25 7.87 -20.27
CA ASN A 171 6.28 8.91 -20.26
C ASN A 171 5.68 10.28 -19.91
N TYR A 172 6.52 11.15 -19.37
CA TYR A 172 6.19 12.56 -19.16
C TYR A 172 7.45 13.42 -19.30
N ASN A 173 7.26 14.72 -19.49
CA ASN A 173 8.30 15.72 -19.33
C ASN A 173 8.18 16.39 -17.95
N VAL A 174 9.32 16.64 -17.31
CA VAL A 174 9.41 17.56 -16.17
C VAL A 174 9.77 18.97 -16.65
N PRO A 175 9.59 20.02 -15.84
CA PRO A 175 10.07 21.35 -16.19
C PRO A 175 11.59 21.37 -16.38
N SER A 176 12.08 22.15 -17.34
CA SER A 176 13.52 22.39 -17.50
C SER A 176 14.15 22.91 -16.22
N GLY A 177 15.35 22.43 -15.93
CA GLY A 177 16.04 22.70 -14.66
C GLY A 177 15.63 21.79 -13.51
N SER A 178 14.77 20.79 -13.74
CA SER A 178 14.46 19.78 -12.72
C SER A 178 15.70 18.96 -12.31
N GLY A 179 16.66 18.80 -13.22
CA GLY A 179 17.90 18.03 -13.02
C GLY A 179 17.70 16.52 -13.17
N LYS A 180 18.79 15.76 -12.99
CA LYS A 180 18.76 14.28 -12.99
C LYS A 180 18.17 13.73 -11.69
N LEU A 181 18.01 12.41 -11.60
CA LEU A 181 17.56 11.79 -10.36
C LEU A 181 18.66 11.84 -9.29
N ARG A 182 18.26 12.09 -8.05
CA ARG A 182 19.12 11.93 -6.88
C ARG A 182 19.44 10.44 -6.69
N PRO A 183 20.65 10.09 -6.25
CA PRO A 183 21.05 8.70 -6.05
C PRO A 183 20.55 8.12 -4.73
N SER A 184 19.48 8.68 -4.17
CA SER A 184 18.88 8.22 -2.93
C SER A 184 17.42 8.63 -2.88
N GLY A 185 16.61 7.84 -2.19
CA GLY A 185 15.22 8.15 -1.99
C GLY A 185 14.56 7.27 -0.95
N VAL A 186 13.23 7.23 -1.01
CA VAL A 186 12.38 6.55 -0.04
C VAL A 186 11.46 5.60 -0.79
N GLY A 187 11.24 4.40 -0.28
CA GLY A 187 10.17 3.52 -0.72
C GLY A 187 9.10 3.40 0.34
N PHE A 188 7.92 2.93 -0.08
CA PHE A 188 6.80 2.75 0.81
C PHE A 188 5.90 1.61 0.37
N VAL A 189 5.20 1.04 1.33
CA VAL A 189 3.92 0.38 1.12
C VAL A 189 2.84 1.17 1.83
N GLU A 190 1.76 1.41 1.09
CA GLU A 190 0.54 2.04 1.60
C GLU A 190 -0.63 1.06 1.50
N TYR A 191 -1.54 1.10 2.47
CA TYR A 191 -2.88 0.59 2.31
C TYR A 191 -3.89 1.76 2.27
N TYR A 192 -4.33 2.13 1.07
CA TYR A 192 -5.13 3.34 0.79
C TYR A 192 -6.65 3.14 0.88
N SER A 193 -7.11 1.89 1.02
CA SER A 193 -8.55 1.61 1.15
C SER A 193 -8.99 1.65 2.62
N SER A 194 -10.25 2.03 2.84
CA SER A 194 -10.85 2.01 4.17
C SER A 194 -11.13 0.56 4.60
N VAL A 195 -10.86 0.26 5.87
CA VAL A 195 -11.12 -1.03 6.52
C VAL A 195 -11.90 -0.81 7.81
N ALA A 196 -12.59 -1.83 8.31
CA ALA A 196 -13.34 -1.74 9.56
C ALA A 196 -12.42 -1.39 10.74
N ASP A 197 -11.25 -2.01 10.81
CA ASP A 197 -10.19 -1.75 11.78
C ASP A 197 -8.82 -2.21 11.25
N CYS A 198 -7.75 -1.93 11.98
CA CYS A 198 -6.39 -2.28 11.58
C CYS A 198 -6.11 -3.80 11.51
N ASN A 199 -6.95 -4.64 12.13
CA ASN A 199 -6.83 -6.10 12.03
C ASN A 199 -7.49 -6.63 10.75
N SER A 200 -8.34 -5.81 10.12
CA SER A 200 -9.06 -6.15 8.89
C SER A 200 -8.26 -5.85 7.62
N ILE A 201 -7.00 -5.45 7.74
CA ILE A 201 -6.10 -5.23 6.59
C ILE A 201 -5.76 -6.61 6.01
N PRO A 202 -6.10 -6.89 4.74
CA PRO A 202 -5.74 -8.15 4.09
C PRO A 202 -4.23 -8.34 4.06
N TYR A 203 -3.75 -9.57 4.26
CA TYR A 203 -2.32 -9.86 4.21
C TYR A 203 -1.69 -9.53 2.85
N GLY A 204 -0.58 -8.79 2.88
CA GLY A 204 0.24 -8.45 1.72
C GLY A 204 1.72 -8.44 2.07
N GLN A 205 2.55 -8.95 1.15
CA GLN A 205 4.00 -8.99 1.32
C GLN A 205 4.71 -8.77 -0.02
N ALA A 206 5.71 -7.89 0.02
CA ALA A 206 6.64 -7.69 -1.08
C ALA A 206 8.08 -7.51 -0.58
N VAL A 207 9.03 -7.83 -1.44
CA VAL A 207 10.45 -7.60 -1.26
C VAL A 207 10.90 -6.59 -2.30
N TRP A 208 11.57 -5.54 -1.85
CA TRP A 208 12.41 -4.70 -2.70
C TRP A 208 13.84 -5.19 -2.58
N ARG A 209 14.39 -5.75 -3.66
CA ARG A 209 15.81 -6.11 -3.70
C ARG A 209 16.65 -4.83 -3.75
N LYS A 210 17.97 -4.99 -3.83
CA LYS A 210 18.90 -3.88 -4.08
C LYS A 210 18.51 -3.14 -5.36
N PRO A 211 18.28 -1.81 -5.32
CA PRO A 211 18.16 -1.04 -6.54
C PRO A 211 19.50 -1.01 -7.27
N PHE A 212 19.48 -0.75 -8.57
CA PHE A 212 20.72 -0.68 -9.36
C PHE A 212 20.58 0.28 -10.54
N VAL A 213 21.70 0.58 -11.17
CA VAL A 213 21.81 1.36 -12.41
C VAL A 213 22.54 0.47 -13.42
N TYR A 214 22.01 0.33 -14.65
CA TYR A 214 22.65 -0.48 -15.72
C TYR A 214 22.87 0.34 -17.00
N PRO A 215 24.01 0.23 -17.71
CA PRO A 215 25.16 -0.65 -17.47
C PRO A 215 26.21 -0.09 -16.48
N GLU A 216 25.93 1.04 -15.84
CA GLU A 216 26.84 1.73 -14.92
C GLU A 216 27.17 0.90 -13.66
N PRO A 217 28.29 1.17 -12.96
CA PRO A 217 28.77 0.33 -11.84
C PRO A 217 27.93 0.37 -10.55
N GLY A 218 26.80 1.08 -10.53
CA GLY A 218 26.05 1.36 -9.30
C GLY A 218 25.15 0.21 -8.84
N THR A 219 25.61 -0.58 -7.86
CA THR A 219 24.70 -1.38 -7.02
C THR A 219 24.25 -0.55 -5.83
N GLY A 220 22.94 -0.45 -5.65
CA GLY A 220 22.32 0.22 -4.53
C GLY A 220 22.05 -0.69 -3.34
N THR A 221 21.48 -0.08 -2.30
CA THR A 221 21.07 -0.78 -1.09
C THR A 221 19.85 -0.09 -0.49
N ASN A 222 18.97 -0.88 0.11
CA ASN A 222 18.03 -0.37 1.10
C ASN A 222 18.83 -0.13 2.40
N THR A 223 18.81 1.08 2.93
CA THR A 223 19.68 1.52 4.03
C THR A 223 19.01 1.47 5.39
N SER A 224 17.69 1.67 5.43
CA SER A 224 16.88 1.56 6.65
C SER A 224 15.42 1.32 6.28
N ALA A 225 14.63 0.86 7.25
CA ALA A 225 13.19 0.73 7.12
C ALA A 225 12.51 0.94 8.48
N TYR A 226 11.25 1.35 8.46
CA TYR A 226 10.43 1.57 9.65
C TYR A 226 8.94 1.49 9.32
N THR A 227 8.11 1.13 10.30
CA THR A 227 6.65 1.13 10.18
C THR A 227 6.09 2.52 10.49
N TYR A 228 5.05 2.96 9.78
CA TYR A 228 4.40 4.26 9.99
C TYR A 228 2.90 4.19 9.63
N GLY A 229 2.18 5.30 9.80
CA GLY A 229 0.74 5.39 9.52
C GLY A 229 -0.17 4.91 10.64
N ASN A 230 -1.48 4.91 10.37
CA ASN A 230 -2.53 4.69 11.38
C ASN A 230 -2.54 3.25 11.91
N CYS A 231 -2.19 2.30 11.05
CA CYS A 231 -2.16 0.88 11.37
C CYS A 231 -0.74 0.30 11.35
N LYS A 232 0.26 1.09 11.73
CA LYS A 232 1.68 0.66 11.75
C LYS A 232 1.95 -0.60 12.57
N ALA A 233 1.12 -0.89 13.58
CA ALA A 233 1.23 -2.10 14.40
C ALA A 233 0.84 -3.38 13.63
N SER A 234 0.06 -3.25 12.56
CA SER A 234 -0.30 -4.32 11.62
C SER A 234 0.69 -4.44 10.46
N ALA A 235 1.89 -3.87 10.61
CA ALA A 235 2.95 -3.89 9.61
C ALA A 235 4.26 -4.36 10.25
N SER A 236 5.11 -4.98 9.43
CA SER A 236 6.46 -5.36 9.84
C SER A 236 7.41 -5.31 8.65
N TYR A 237 8.70 -5.28 8.94
CA TYR A 237 9.74 -5.29 7.92
C TYR A 237 10.96 -6.08 8.39
N SER A 238 11.73 -6.56 7.42
CA SER A 238 13.07 -7.08 7.66
C SER A 238 14.03 -6.50 6.64
N LEU A 239 15.15 -5.96 7.12
CA LEU A 239 16.24 -5.47 6.28
C LEU A 239 17.40 -6.47 6.39
N SER A 240 17.78 -7.08 5.28
CA SER A 240 18.89 -8.03 5.24
C SER A 240 19.63 -7.92 3.92
N ASN A 241 20.97 -7.89 3.97
CA ASN A 241 21.82 -7.80 2.80
C ASN A 241 21.44 -6.68 1.82
N GLY A 242 20.92 -5.54 2.30
CA GLY A 242 20.50 -4.42 1.46
C GLY A 242 19.17 -4.60 0.73
N GLU A 243 18.39 -5.62 1.08
CA GLU A 243 17.03 -5.87 0.62
C GLU A 243 16.05 -5.62 1.75
N VAL A 244 14.85 -5.12 1.43
CA VAL A 244 13.78 -4.91 2.41
C VAL A 244 12.57 -5.77 2.07
N THR A 245 12.17 -6.63 2.99
CA THR A 245 10.86 -7.29 2.97
C THR A 245 9.89 -6.44 3.76
N MET A 246 8.73 -6.13 3.18
CA MET A 246 7.66 -5.36 3.80
C MET A 246 6.42 -6.24 3.88
N THR A 247 5.89 -6.41 5.09
CA THR A 247 4.67 -7.18 5.36
C THR A 247 3.63 -6.29 6.01
N SER A 248 2.36 -6.47 5.66
CA SER A 248 1.24 -5.72 6.22
C SER A 248 -0.01 -6.59 6.26
N GLY A 249 -0.86 -6.37 7.26
CA GLY A 249 -2.08 -7.14 7.45
C GLY A 249 -1.86 -8.61 7.84
N GLY A 250 -2.96 -9.33 8.03
CA GLY A 250 -2.97 -10.73 8.48
C GLY A 250 -3.37 -10.91 9.93
#